data_AF-A0A7Y2H8V2-F1
#
_entry.id   AF-A0A7Y2H8V2-F1
#
_cell.length_a   1.000
_cell.length_b   1.000
_cell.length_c   1.000
_cell.angle_alpha   90.00
_cell.angle_beta   90.00
_cell.angle_gamma   90.00
#
_symmetry.space_group_name_H-M   'P 1'
#
loop_
_entity.id
_entity.type
_entity.pdbx_description
1 polymer ?
#
loop_
_entity_poly.entity_id
_entity_poly.type
_entity_poly.pdbx_seq_one_letter_code
_entity_poly.pdbx_strand_id
1 'polypeptide(L)' 'MNYFIAEIIGTFLLILLGNGVVANVVLNQTKGQGSGWIVITTGWGLAVYVAVVVAGPYSG' A
#
# COMPACT_ATOMS: atom_id res chain seq x y z
N MET A 1 20.45 3.56 6.38
CA MET A 1 19.31 4.49 6.29
C MET A 1 19.07 5.04 7.69
N ASN A 2 18.69 6.32 7.84
CA ASN A 2 18.19 6.80 9.15
C ASN A 2 16.81 6.18 9.39
N TYR A 3 16.51 5.75 10.62
CA TYR A 3 15.21 5.24 11.07
C TYR A 3 14.04 6.09 10.53
N PHE A 4 14.17 7.41 10.63
CA PHE A 4 13.14 8.35 10.16
C PHE A 4 12.90 8.27 8.64
N ILE A 5 13.96 8.09 7.85
CA ILE A 5 13.86 7.97 6.39
C ILE A 5 13.23 6.63 6.01
N ALA A 6 13.56 5.56 6.73
CA ALA A 6 12.96 4.24 6.50
C ALA A 6 11.45 4.27 6.75
N GLU A 7 11.00 4.87 7.85
CA GLU A 7 9.58 5.06 8.18
C GLU A 7 8.84 5.92 7.15
N ILE A 8 9.45 7.01 6.67
CA ILE A 8 8.87 7.84 5.62
C ILE A 8 8.66 7.03 4.34
N ILE A 9 9.67 6.28 3.91
CA ILE A 9 9.58 5.49 2.67
C ILE A 9 8.57 4.35 2.83
N GLY A 10 8.60 3.63 3.96
CA GLY A 10 7.65 2.56 4.24
C GLY A 10 6.20 3.05 4.24
N THR A 11 5.94 4.16 4.94
CA THR A 11 4.61 4.78 4.99
C THR A 11 4.17 5.32 3.64
N PHE A 12 5.08 5.94 2.89
CA PHE A 12 4.80 6.40 1.53
C PHE A 12 4.35 5.26 0.62
N LEU A 13 5.05 4.12 0.65
CA LEU A 13 4.68 2.94 -0.13
C LEU A 13 3.35 2.34 0.33
N LEU A 14 3.13 2.24 1.64
CA LEU A 14 1.87 1.74 2.22
C LEU A 14 0.68 2.56 1.70
N ILE A 15 0.75 3.88 1.79
CA ILE A 15 -0.33 4.78 1.38
C ILE A 15 -0.50 4.77 -0.14
N LEU A 16 0.60 4.83 -0.90
CA LEU A 16 0.55 4.85 -2.36
C LEU A 16 -0.13 3.59 -2.91
N LEU A 17 0.28 2.42 -2.43
CA LEU A 17 -0.24 1.13 -2.89
C LEU A 17 -1.64 0.86 -2.33
N GLY A 18 -1.86 1.09 -1.03
CA GLY A 18 -3.14 0.88 -0.36
C GLY A 18 -4.25 1.75 -0.96
N ASN A 19 -4.02 3.08 -1.02
CA ASN A 19 -4.98 3.99 -1.63
C ASN A 19 -5.08 3.80 -3.15
N GLY A 20 -4.00 3.38 -3.81
CA GLY A 20 -4.02 3.04 -5.24
C GLY A 20 -5.02 1.92 -5.56
N VAL A 21 -5.10 0.89 -4.72
CA VAL A 21 -6.08 -0.19 -4.89
C VAL A 21 -7.50 0.32 -4.60
N VAL A 22 -7.70 1.13 -3.55
CA VAL A 22 -9.03 1.72 -3.29
C VAL A 22 -9.47 2.59 -4.47
N ALA A 23 -8.58 3.43 -4.99
CA ALA A 23 -8.84 4.25 -6.18
C ALA A 23 -9.18 3.38 -7.39
N ASN A 24 -8.45 2.29 -7.63
CA ASN A 24 -8.75 1.34 -8.70
C ASN A 24 -10.10 0.63 -8.55
N VAL A 25 -10.62 0.45 -7.33
CA VAL A 25 -11.88 -0.28 -7.08
C VAL A 25 -13.09 0.64 -6.94
N VAL A 26 -12.90 1.92 -6.59
CA VAL A 26 -13.99 2.86 -6.27
C VAL A 26 -14.17 3.94 -7.33
N LEU A 27 -13.10 4.39 -7.99
CA LEU A 27 -13.21 5.42 -9.02
C LEU A 27 -13.81 4.87 -10.31
N ASN A 28 -14.64 5.68 -10.96
CA ASN A 28 -15.17 5.34 -12.27
C ASN A 28 -14.06 5.27 -13.32
N GLN A 29 -14.29 4.50 -14.39
CA GLN A 29 -13.37 4.34 -15.53
C GLN A 29 -12.02 3.67 -15.21
N THR A 30 -11.91 3.00 -14.07
CA THR A 30 -10.77 2.13 -13.77
C THR A 30 -11.07 0.68 -14.20
N LYS A 31 -10.03 -0.12 -14.39
CA LYS A 31 -10.19 -1.54 -14.76
C LYS A 31 -10.69 -2.40 -13.60
N GLY A 32 -10.50 -1.94 -12.35
CA GLY A 32 -10.95 -2.64 -11.15
C GLY A 32 -12.29 -2.16 -10.61
N GLN A 33 -13.00 -1.24 -11.29
CA GLN A 33 -14.22 -0.64 -10.75
C GLN A 33 -15.25 -1.71 -10.39
N GLY A 34 -15.75 -1.67 -9.15
CA GLY A 34 -16.74 -2.64 -8.67
C GLY A 34 -16.20 -4.04 -8.33
N SER A 35 -14.87 -4.24 -8.27
CA SER A 35 -14.27 -5.52 -7.88
C SER A 35 -14.50 -5.91 -6.41
N GLY A 36 -15.05 -4.99 -5.60
CA GLY A 36 -15.50 -5.26 -4.24
C GLY A 36 -14.39 -5.33 -3.19
N TRP A 37 -14.79 -5.72 -1.99
CA TRP A 37 -13.96 -5.60 -0.78
C TRP A 37 -12.73 -6.53 -0.79
N ILE A 38 -12.84 -7.73 -1.36
CA ILE A 38 -11.75 -8.73 -1.38
C ILE A 38 -10.50 -8.21 -2.10
N VAL A 39 -10.68 -7.44 -3.18
CA VAL A 39 -9.56 -6.84 -3.91
C VAL A 39 -8.90 -5.75 -3.09
N ILE A 40 -9.70 -4.93 -2.39
CA ILE A 40 -9.19 -3.88 -1.49
C ILE A 40 -8.37 -4.49 -0.36
N THR A 41 -8.90 -5.48 0.36
CA THR A 41 -8.20 -6.08 1.50
C THR A 41 -6.93 -6.82 1.09
N THR A 42 -6.97 -7.54 -0.04
CA THR A 42 -5.78 -8.21 -0.58
C THR A 42 -4.72 -7.19 -1.00
N GLY A 43 -5.13 -6.10 -1.65
CA GLY A 43 -4.25 -5.00 -2.02
C GLY A 43 -3.58 -4.32 -0.82
N TRP A 44 -4.34 -4.05 0.24
CA TRP A 44 -3.80 -3.49 1.49
C TRP A 44 -2.84 -4.45 2.20
N GLY A 45 -3.15 -5.75 2.23
CA GLY A 45 -2.25 -6.75 2.79
C GLY A 45 -0.89 -6.79 2.08
N LEU A 46 -0.89 -6.70 0.75
CA LEU A 46 0.34 -6.61 -0.05
C LEU A 46 1.07 -5.27 0.14
N ALA A 47 0.33 -4.16 0.28
CA ALA A 47 0.92 -2.85 0.57
C ALA A 47 1.69 -2.84 1.91
N VAL A 48 1.12 -3.45 2.95
CA VAL A 48 1.79 -3.65 4.24
C VAL A 48 3.04 -4.52 4.09
N TYR A 49 2.95 -5.64 3.37
CA TYR A 49 4.10 -6.50 3.10
C TYR A 49 5.26 -5.72 2.46
N VAL A 50 4.98 -4.91 1.43
CA VAL A 50 6.00 -4.08 0.76
C VAL A 50 6.61 -3.07 1.73
N ALA A 51 5.78 -2.38 2.54
CA ALA A 51 6.26 -1.41 3.52
C ALA A 51 7.20 -2.06 4.54
N VAL A 52 6.84 -3.23 5.08
CA VAL A 52 7.66 -3.99 6.05
C VAL A 52 8.96 -4.49 5.44
N VAL A 53 8.95 -5.00 4.20
CA VAL A 53 10.19 -5.45 3.54
C VAL A 53 11.18 -4.30 3.35
N VAL A 54 10.70 -3.08 3.12
CA VAL A 54 11.54 -1.90 2.90
C VAL A 54 12.01 -1.26 4.21
N ALA A 55 11.12 -1.11 5.20
CA ALA A 55 11.43 -0.45 6.48
C ALA A 55 12.07 -1.40 7.52
N GLY A 56 11.69 -2.68 7.51
CA GLY A 56 12.10 -3.73 8.44
C GLY A 56 13.60 -3.79 8.78
N PRO A 57 14.50 -3.81 7.79
CA PRO A 57 15.94 -3.88 8.05
C PRO A 57 16.52 -2.65 8.75
N TYR A 58 15.79 -1.54 8.81
CA TYR A 58 16.28 -0.25 9.28
C TYR A 58 15.54 0.30 10.50
N SER A 59 14.21 0.14 10.58
CA SER A 59 13.40 0.69 11.68
C SER A 59 12.52 -0.32 12.42
N GLY A 60 12.44 -1.57 11.92
CA GLY A 60 11.59 -2.64 12.48
C GLY A 60 10.24 -2.72 11.80
#